data_AF-A0A7S4C965-F1
#
_entry.id   AF-A0A7S4C965-F1
#
_cell.length_a   1.000
_cell.length_b   1.000
_cell.length_c   1.000
_cell.angle_alpha   90.00
_cell.angle_beta   90.00
_cell.angle_gamma   90.00
#
_symmetry.space_group_name_H-M   'P 1'
#
loop_
_entity.id
_entity.type
_entity.pdbx_description
1 polymer ?
#
loop_
_entity_poly.entity_id
_entity_poly.type
_entity_poly.pdbx_seq_one_letter_code
_entity_poly.pdbx_strand_id
1 'polypeptide(L)'
;MKGAMKKIQSKASAVLHKADPRKDPKKREQLQADVNNLANKGYLSRQSLCVLEDDLTSCPSMSPRSFAKDDPFFKVQDISPETVLKRWYDWEAKAWETKKVQVKIAADPFDKGSIRAAHLMLLVNPDGTQERLVAKKGLRPEDQVKEAYEDDVIMQSACQAIAAAFNDYEPAKEVRFVDAYMIQREDKQKSWWGVESYLQGKYVKHNNNFGFVNPEQRNTPQAFTHFSYEHTGGKLMIVDIQGVGDYYTDPQIHTHNGKGFGVGNMGQEGMDEFFASHWCNDICQGMLLEFKCPKNAASQDWKRTGTTWDGPANKAKAKEVKEFKMFDYVGDVKPKAGGARAEDLALLGINKRQYVALASAFNEVDTAGTGFLQKGQLFHVFEKAHVGRSKTEQAEEYVKLCERIDEYVDAKGRISFKAFLVCWTGNA
;
A
#
# COMPACT_ATOMS: atom_id res chain seq x y z
N MET A 1 -7.94 -22.55 34.37
CA MET A 1 -8.13 -22.77 32.92
C MET A 1 -7.98 -21.50 32.08
N LYS A 2 -8.72 -20.41 32.33
CA LYS A 2 -8.60 -19.15 31.56
C LYS A 2 -7.19 -18.52 31.53
N GLY A 3 -6.44 -18.58 32.64
CA GLY A 3 -5.06 -18.09 32.69
C GLY A 3 -4.04 -18.96 31.92
N ALA A 4 -4.33 -20.27 31.77
CA ALA A 4 -3.52 -21.19 30.98
C ALA A 4 -3.78 -20.97 29.48
N MET A 5 -5.03 -20.74 29.07
CA MET A 5 -5.39 -20.37 27.69
C MET A 5 -4.73 -19.06 27.26
N LYS A 6 -4.73 -18.02 28.10
CA LYS A 6 -4.04 -16.74 27.79
C LYS A 6 -2.52 -16.92 27.62
N LYS A 7 -1.88 -17.74 28.46
CA LYS A 7 -0.45 -18.08 28.33
C LYS A 7 -0.13 -18.90 27.07
N ILE A 8 -1.08 -19.70 26.58
CA ILE A 8 -0.90 -20.52 25.38
C ILE A 8 -1.17 -19.70 24.11
N GLN A 9 -2.19 -18.85 24.09
CA GLN A 9 -2.42 -17.89 23.00
C GLN A 9 -1.28 -16.87 22.88
N SER A 10 -0.74 -16.38 24.00
CA SER A 10 0.43 -15.49 23.95
C SER A 10 1.70 -16.23 23.51
N LYS A 11 1.81 -17.54 23.75
CA LYS A 11 2.91 -18.37 23.23
C LYS A 11 2.75 -18.65 21.73
N ALA A 12 1.54 -18.92 21.25
CA ALA A 12 1.24 -19.10 19.82
C ALA A 12 1.46 -17.80 19.03
N SER A 13 1.02 -16.66 19.57
CA SER A 13 1.28 -15.34 18.98
C SER A 13 2.76 -14.95 19.06
N ALA A 14 3.48 -15.29 20.13
CA ALA A 14 4.94 -15.09 20.22
C ALA A 14 5.74 -16.00 19.27
N VAL A 15 5.19 -17.16 18.90
CA VAL A 15 5.72 -18.05 17.87
C VAL A 15 5.50 -17.45 16.46
N LEU A 16 4.35 -16.84 16.21
CA LEU A 16 4.04 -16.14 14.96
C LEU A 16 4.85 -14.84 14.76
N HIS A 17 5.24 -14.15 15.85
CA HIS A 17 5.98 -12.88 15.79
C HIS A 17 7.51 -12.98 15.95
N LYS A 18 8.09 -14.16 16.19
CA LYS A 18 9.55 -14.30 16.34
C LYS A 18 10.22 -15.01 15.16
N ALA A 19 10.86 -14.16 14.35
CA ALA A 19 11.80 -14.49 13.27
C ALA A 19 11.20 -15.30 12.10
N ASP A 20 11.54 -14.83 10.90
CA ASP A 20 11.20 -15.44 9.61
C ASP A 20 11.41 -16.98 9.60
N PRO A 21 10.34 -17.80 9.50
CA PRO A 21 10.42 -19.26 9.45
C PRO A 21 11.25 -19.78 8.25
N ARG A 22 11.54 -18.93 7.26
CA ARG A 22 12.32 -19.26 6.05
C ARG A 22 13.83 -19.41 6.31
N LYS A 23 14.35 -19.04 7.50
CA LYS A 23 15.80 -19.02 7.80
C LYS A 23 16.33 -20.22 8.60
N ASP A 24 15.49 -21.08 9.16
CA ASP A 24 15.93 -22.24 9.97
C ASP A 24 14.96 -23.45 9.85
N PRO A 25 15.34 -24.49 9.08
CA PRO A 25 14.51 -25.67 8.84
C PRO A 25 14.12 -26.43 10.11
N LYS A 26 14.99 -26.46 11.14
CA LYS A 26 14.71 -27.19 12.39
C LYS A 26 13.66 -26.48 13.24
N LYS A 27 13.63 -25.14 13.20
CA LYS A 27 12.57 -24.35 13.85
C LYS A 27 11.21 -24.54 13.17
N ARG A 28 11.17 -24.65 11.85
CA ARG A 28 9.93 -24.90 11.08
C ARG A 28 9.33 -26.26 11.43
N GLU A 29 10.17 -27.29 11.50
CA GLU A 29 9.74 -28.65 11.86
C GLU A 29 9.22 -28.72 13.31
N GLN A 30 9.88 -28.02 14.24
CA GLN A 30 9.41 -27.89 15.63
C GLN A 30 8.07 -27.13 15.72
N LEU A 31 7.90 -26.06 14.94
CA LEU A 31 6.63 -25.31 14.89
C LEU A 31 5.48 -26.19 14.40
N GLN A 32 5.71 -26.95 13.33
CA GLN A 32 4.71 -27.85 12.76
C GLN A 32 4.32 -28.94 13.77
N ALA A 33 5.30 -29.50 14.48
CA ALA A 33 5.05 -30.48 15.53
C ALA A 33 4.21 -29.90 16.68
N ASP A 34 4.49 -28.67 17.11
CA ASP A 34 3.76 -27.99 18.18
C ASP A 34 2.30 -27.66 17.76
N VAL A 35 2.09 -27.21 16.51
CA VAL A 35 0.75 -26.97 15.94
C VAL A 35 -0.07 -28.26 15.87
N ASN A 36 0.53 -29.35 15.36
CA ASN A 36 -0.14 -30.66 15.27
C ASN A 36 -0.51 -31.22 16.66
N ASN A 37 0.34 -30.99 17.66
CA ASN A 37 0.09 -31.45 19.03
C ASN A 37 -1.04 -30.64 19.71
N LEU A 38 -1.17 -29.34 19.40
CA LEU A 38 -2.27 -28.50 19.87
C LEU A 38 -3.60 -28.85 19.18
N ALA A 39 -3.55 -29.17 17.89
CA ALA A 39 -4.70 -29.66 17.11
C ALA A 39 -5.25 -31.00 17.66
N ASN A 40 -4.36 -31.97 17.90
CA ASN A 40 -4.73 -33.29 18.43
C ASN A 40 -5.34 -33.24 19.83
N LYS A 41 -5.07 -32.18 20.60
CA LYS A 41 -5.66 -31.95 21.93
C LYS A 41 -6.96 -31.12 21.88
N GLY A 42 -7.46 -30.81 20.69
CA GLY A 42 -8.74 -30.11 20.49
C GLY A 42 -8.72 -28.61 20.79
N TYR A 43 -7.53 -28.00 20.88
CA TYR A 43 -7.38 -26.58 21.26
C TYR A 43 -7.39 -25.60 20.07
N LEU A 44 -7.40 -26.11 18.83
CA LEU A 44 -7.47 -25.32 17.60
C LEU A 44 -8.70 -25.73 16.79
N SER A 45 -9.46 -24.75 16.31
CA SER A 45 -10.57 -25.00 15.40
C SER A 45 -10.03 -25.42 14.03
N ARG A 46 -10.80 -26.22 13.28
CA ARG A 46 -10.42 -26.68 11.93
C ARG A 46 -10.09 -25.52 10.99
N GLN A 47 -10.74 -24.37 11.18
CA GLN A 47 -10.55 -23.15 10.40
C GLN A 47 -9.24 -22.43 10.75
N SER A 48 -8.82 -22.47 12.02
CA SER A 48 -7.53 -21.94 12.48
C SER A 48 -6.35 -22.80 12.05
N LEU A 49 -6.57 -24.11 11.85
CA LEU A 49 -5.60 -25.02 11.25
C LEU A 49 -5.36 -24.69 9.78
N CYS A 50 -6.41 -24.43 9.00
CA CYS A 50 -6.27 -24.07 7.59
C CYS A 50 -5.44 -22.80 7.39
N VAL A 51 -5.62 -21.76 8.21
CA VAL A 51 -4.82 -20.52 8.12
C VAL A 51 -3.34 -20.78 8.44
N LEU A 52 -3.04 -21.65 9.42
CA LEU A 52 -1.66 -22.00 9.77
C LEU A 52 -1.02 -22.93 8.72
N GLU A 53 -1.77 -23.84 8.13
CA GLU A 53 -1.33 -24.66 6.99
C GLU A 53 -1.11 -23.79 5.75
N ASP A 54 -1.96 -22.80 5.49
CA ASP A 54 -1.83 -21.82 4.41
C ASP A 54 -0.63 -20.87 4.62
N ASP A 55 -0.37 -20.40 5.84
CA ASP A 55 0.82 -19.59 6.17
C ASP A 55 2.11 -20.42 6.08
N LEU A 56 2.06 -21.72 6.41
CA LEU A 56 3.18 -22.65 6.25
C LEU A 56 3.35 -23.18 4.81
N THR A 57 2.35 -23.01 3.94
CA THR A 57 2.35 -23.41 2.53
C THR A 57 2.42 -22.23 1.56
N SER A 58 2.39 -20.98 2.05
CA SER A 58 2.61 -19.79 1.24
C SER A 58 4.03 -19.80 0.64
N CYS A 59 4.05 -20.05 -0.68
CA CYS A 59 5.19 -20.39 -1.55
C CYS A 59 5.94 -21.69 -1.16
N PRO A 60 5.75 -22.80 -1.90
CA PRO A 60 6.61 -23.96 -1.74
C PRO A 60 8.01 -23.60 -2.25
N SER A 61 8.96 -23.43 -1.34
CA SER A 61 10.39 -23.52 -1.64
C SER A 61 10.66 -24.93 -2.17
N MET A 62 10.57 -25.11 -3.48
CA MET A 62 10.69 -26.43 -4.10
C MET A 62 12.18 -26.79 -4.24
N SER A 63 12.49 -28.04 -3.91
CA SER A 63 13.79 -28.63 -4.23
C SER A 63 14.07 -28.52 -5.75
N PRO A 64 15.33 -28.63 -6.22
CA PRO A 64 15.73 -28.39 -7.61
C PRO A 64 15.11 -29.33 -8.69
N ARG A 65 14.11 -30.14 -8.35
CA ARG A 65 13.53 -31.16 -9.22
C ARG A 65 12.46 -30.56 -10.13
N SER A 66 12.58 -30.90 -11.40
CA SER A 66 11.78 -30.48 -12.55
C SER A 66 10.29 -30.30 -12.24
N PHE A 67 9.72 -29.18 -12.64
CA PHE A 67 8.27 -28.97 -12.62
C PHE A 67 7.56 -30.10 -13.42
N ALA A 68 6.31 -30.39 -13.06
CA ALA A 68 5.49 -31.29 -13.85
C ALA A 68 5.19 -30.69 -15.24
N LYS A 69 4.93 -31.52 -16.26
CA LYS A 69 4.74 -31.05 -17.65
C LYS A 69 3.56 -30.09 -17.83
N ASP A 70 2.57 -30.20 -16.96
CA ASP A 70 1.36 -29.39 -16.90
C ASP A 70 1.52 -28.13 -16.04
N ASP A 71 2.65 -27.97 -15.33
CA ASP A 71 2.94 -26.78 -14.57
C ASP A 71 3.26 -25.60 -15.52
N PRO A 72 2.66 -24.40 -15.33
CA PRO A 72 2.96 -23.23 -16.16
C PRO A 72 4.46 -22.89 -16.23
N PHE A 73 5.22 -23.17 -15.16
CA PHE A 73 6.65 -22.89 -15.08
C PHE A 73 7.53 -23.98 -15.73
N PHE A 74 6.96 -25.06 -16.25
CA PHE A 74 7.70 -26.16 -16.88
C PHE A 74 8.68 -25.68 -17.95
N LYS A 75 8.26 -24.77 -18.82
CA LYS A 75 9.13 -24.21 -19.87
C LYS A 75 10.12 -23.17 -19.36
N VAL A 76 9.83 -22.56 -18.20
CA VAL A 76 10.65 -21.49 -17.62
C VAL A 76 11.90 -22.07 -16.94
N GLN A 77 11.83 -23.31 -16.44
CA GLN A 77 12.96 -23.95 -15.76
C GLN A 77 14.18 -24.16 -16.66
N ASP A 78 13.97 -24.33 -17.96
CA ASP A 78 15.03 -24.61 -18.94
C ASP A 78 15.70 -23.35 -19.48
N ILE A 79 15.18 -22.17 -19.11
CA ILE A 79 15.76 -20.88 -19.49
C ILE A 79 17.07 -20.65 -18.71
N SER A 80 18.11 -20.24 -19.42
CA SER A 80 19.37 -19.82 -18.80
C SER A 80 19.14 -18.61 -17.87
N PRO A 81 19.56 -18.66 -16.60
CA PRO A 81 19.44 -17.51 -15.71
C PRO A 81 20.17 -16.28 -16.26
N GLU A 82 19.54 -15.11 -16.14
CA GLU A 82 20.18 -13.82 -16.36
C GLU A 82 20.37 -13.07 -15.03
N THR A 83 21.43 -12.25 -14.96
CA THR A 83 21.67 -11.39 -13.79
C THR A 83 20.93 -10.08 -13.96
N VAL A 84 20.12 -9.70 -12.98
CA VAL A 84 19.35 -8.45 -12.97
C VAL A 84 19.57 -7.68 -11.67
N LEU A 85 19.34 -6.37 -11.69
CA LEU A 85 19.30 -5.56 -10.47
C LEU A 85 17.86 -5.55 -9.93
N LYS A 86 17.60 -6.29 -8.85
CA LYS A 86 16.36 -6.19 -8.07
C LYS A 86 16.38 -4.92 -7.23
N ARG A 87 15.27 -4.19 -7.21
CA ARG A 87 15.07 -2.96 -6.45
C ARG A 87 13.70 -3.00 -5.77
N TRP A 88 13.65 -2.85 -4.45
CA TRP A 88 12.41 -2.86 -3.66
C TRP A 88 12.37 -1.66 -2.73
N TYR A 89 11.17 -1.30 -2.29
CA TYR A 89 10.96 -0.18 -1.40
C TYR A 89 10.79 -0.68 0.03
N ASP A 90 11.65 -0.26 0.95
CA ASP A 90 11.46 -0.46 2.38
C ASP A 90 10.49 0.61 2.91
N TRP A 91 9.28 0.18 3.26
CA TRP A 91 8.22 1.04 3.76
C TRP A 91 8.57 1.74 5.08
N GLU A 92 9.25 1.05 5.99
CA GLU A 92 9.63 1.56 7.31
C GLU A 92 10.82 2.52 7.20
N ALA A 93 11.86 2.11 6.45
CA ALA A 93 13.04 2.94 6.24
C ALA A 93 12.82 4.09 5.25
N LYS A 94 11.72 4.04 4.48
CA LYS A 94 11.37 4.98 3.41
C LYS A 94 12.48 5.11 2.37
N ALA A 95 13.09 3.99 2.02
CA ALA A 95 14.27 3.95 1.19
C ALA A 95 14.18 2.84 0.15
N TRP A 96 14.75 3.11 -1.02
CA TRP A 96 14.95 2.09 -2.04
C TRP A 96 16.18 1.27 -1.73
N GLU A 97 16.01 -0.04 -1.69
CA GLU A 97 17.09 -1.00 -1.59
C GLU A 97 17.33 -1.67 -2.94
N THR A 98 18.55 -2.18 -3.15
CA THR A 98 18.90 -2.87 -4.38
C THR A 98 19.80 -4.07 -4.14
N LYS A 99 19.67 -5.10 -4.98
CA LYS A 99 20.49 -6.30 -4.93
C LYS A 99 20.57 -6.96 -6.31
N LYS A 100 21.75 -7.44 -6.70
CA LYS A 100 21.88 -8.28 -7.90
C LYS A 100 21.34 -9.68 -7.61
N VAL A 101 20.51 -10.19 -8.49
CA VAL A 101 19.87 -11.51 -8.38
C VAL A 101 19.88 -12.25 -9.73
N GLN A 102 19.70 -13.57 -9.69
CA GLN A 102 19.58 -14.42 -10.88
C GLN A 102 18.10 -14.73 -11.15
N VAL A 103 17.66 -14.55 -12.39
CA VAL A 103 16.25 -14.75 -12.75
C VAL A 103 16.11 -15.49 -14.07
N LYS A 104 14.99 -16.17 -14.26
CA LYS A 104 14.57 -16.77 -15.53
C LYS A 104 13.22 -16.17 -15.89
N ILE A 105 13.11 -15.53 -17.04
CA ILE A 105 11.87 -14.85 -17.47
C ILE A 105 11.39 -15.47 -18.78
N ALA A 106 10.13 -15.88 -18.84
CA ALA A 106 9.51 -16.38 -20.05
C ALA A 106 9.50 -15.28 -21.14
N ALA A 107 9.90 -15.63 -22.36
CA ALA A 107 9.90 -14.69 -23.49
C ALA A 107 8.48 -14.23 -23.85
N ASP A 108 7.54 -15.16 -23.90
CA ASP A 108 6.14 -14.88 -24.19
C ASP A 108 5.35 -14.60 -22.91
N PRO A 109 4.48 -13.58 -22.91
CA PRO A 109 3.58 -13.34 -21.79
C PRO A 109 2.47 -14.40 -21.75
N PHE A 110 2.07 -14.80 -20.55
CA PHE A 110 0.93 -15.69 -20.36
C PHE A 110 -0.41 -14.94 -20.27
N ASP A 111 -0.36 -13.63 -19.97
CA ASP A 111 -1.53 -12.76 -19.93
C ASP A 111 -1.15 -11.31 -20.32
N LYS A 112 -2.15 -10.53 -20.76
CA LYS A 112 -1.98 -9.12 -21.17
C LYS A 112 -3.17 -8.29 -20.70
N GLY A 113 -2.88 -7.29 -19.87
CA GLY A 113 -3.85 -6.25 -19.51
C GLY A 113 -3.89 -5.11 -20.54
N SER A 114 -4.48 -4.00 -20.15
CA SER A 114 -4.56 -2.79 -20.99
C SER A 114 -3.22 -2.07 -21.17
N ILE A 115 -2.36 -2.11 -20.15
CA ILE A 115 -1.10 -1.34 -20.09
C ILE A 115 0.15 -2.20 -19.94
N ARG A 116 0.02 -3.45 -19.49
CA ARG A 116 1.16 -4.32 -19.15
C ARG A 116 0.93 -5.75 -19.66
N ALA A 117 2.01 -6.41 -20.08
CA ALA A 117 2.05 -7.84 -20.34
C ALA A 117 2.66 -8.57 -19.13
N ALA A 118 2.08 -9.71 -18.74
CA ALA A 118 2.52 -10.53 -17.63
C ALA A 118 3.29 -11.76 -18.13
N HIS A 119 4.52 -11.93 -17.65
CA HIS A 119 5.43 -13.02 -17.99
C HIS A 119 5.70 -13.88 -16.76
N LEU A 120 5.77 -15.19 -16.93
CA LEU A 120 6.19 -16.08 -15.85
C LEU A 120 7.68 -15.87 -15.56
N MET A 121 8.02 -15.82 -14.28
CA MET A 121 9.38 -15.55 -13.82
C MET A 121 9.78 -16.48 -12.67
N LEU A 122 11.02 -16.97 -12.69
CA LEU A 122 11.63 -17.65 -11.55
C LEU A 122 12.78 -16.80 -11.01
N LEU A 123 12.76 -16.50 -9.72
CA LEU A 123 13.94 -15.99 -9.01
C LEU A 123 14.76 -17.20 -8.55
N VAL A 124 16.05 -17.23 -8.89
CA VAL A 124 16.95 -18.33 -8.53
C VAL A 124 17.80 -17.90 -7.32
N ASN A 125 17.57 -18.54 -6.18
CA ASN A 125 18.28 -18.27 -4.95
C ASN A 125 19.69 -18.92 -4.94
N PRO A 126 20.63 -18.41 -4.13
CA PRO A 126 22.00 -18.94 -4.06
C PRO A 126 22.08 -20.41 -3.65
N ASP A 127 21.10 -20.90 -2.90
CA ASP A 127 20.98 -22.31 -2.48
C ASP A 127 20.37 -23.21 -3.56
N GLY A 128 20.04 -22.66 -4.73
CA GLY A 128 19.43 -23.35 -5.86
C GLY A 128 17.91 -23.45 -5.78
N THR A 129 17.28 -22.98 -4.70
CA THR A 129 15.81 -22.90 -4.63
C THR A 129 15.28 -21.84 -5.60
N GLN A 130 14.02 -21.98 -5.99
CA GLN A 130 13.38 -21.08 -6.95
C GLN A 130 12.05 -20.56 -6.41
N GLU A 131 11.81 -19.27 -6.59
CA GLU A 131 10.55 -18.60 -6.25
C GLU A 131 9.75 -18.31 -7.52
N ARG A 132 8.44 -18.58 -7.48
CA ARG A 132 7.51 -18.37 -8.60
C ARG A 132 6.96 -16.96 -8.57
N LEU A 133 7.17 -16.23 -9.66
CA LEU A 133 6.87 -14.81 -9.76
C LEU A 133 6.21 -14.49 -11.10
N VAL A 134 5.68 -13.27 -11.18
CA VAL A 134 5.19 -12.66 -12.41
C VAL A 134 6.00 -11.40 -12.67
N ALA A 135 6.61 -11.31 -13.86
CA ALA A 135 7.26 -10.10 -14.33
C ALA A 135 6.33 -9.34 -15.28
N LYS A 136 6.11 -8.05 -15.05
CA LYS A 136 5.21 -7.19 -15.79
C LYS A 136 6.00 -6.16 -16.58
N LYS A 137 5.74 -6.13 -17.88
CA LYS A 137 6.35 -5.18 -18.82
C LYS A 137 5.29 -4.26 -19.39
N GLY A 138 5.50 -2.94 -19.32
CA GLY A 138 4.68 -1.95 -20.02
C GLY A 138 4.58 -2.23 -21.52
N LEU A 139 3.39 -2.07 -22.09
CA LEU A 139 3.14 -2.36 -23.51
C LEU A 139 3.70 -1.28 -24.43
N ARG A 140 3.71 -0.02 -23.96
CA ARG A 140 4.19 1.15 -24.72
C ARG A 140 5.44 1.74 -24.06
N PRO A 141 6.28 2.49 -24.81
CA PRO A 141 7.49 3.12 -24.24
C PRO A 141 7.21 4.02 -23.03
N GLU A 142 6.11 4.77 -23.05
CA GLU A 142 5.69 5.63 -21.95
C GLU A 142 5.31 4.85 -20.67
N ASP A 143 4.88 3.59 -20.80
CA ASP A 143 4.58 2.71 -19.67
C ASP A 143 5.82 1.97 -19.15
N GLN A 144 6.98 2.13 -19.81
CA GLN A 144 8.24 1.48 -19.47
C GLN A 144 9.23 2.42 -18.78
N VAL A 145 8.80 3.63 -18.41
CA VAL A 145 9.61 4.57 -17.64
C VAL A 145 9.78 4.11 -16.20
N LYS A 146 10.93 4.40 -15.62
CA LYS A 146 11.31 3.91 -14.28
C LYS A 146 10.32 4.37 -13.21
N GLU A 147 9.91 5.63 -13.31
CA GLU A 147 9.06 6.32 -12.34
C GLU A 147 7.68 5.65 -12.23
N ALA A 148 7.13 5.14 -13.34
CA ALA A 148 5.84 4.44 -13.32
C ALA A 148 5.91 3.14 -12.49
N TYR A 149 6.98 2.36 -12.65
CA TYR A 149 7.18 1.16 -11.84
C TYR A 149 7.50 1.49 -10.38
N GLU A 150 8.23 2.59 -10.13
CA GLU A 150 8.48 3.05 -8.76
C GLU A 150 7.16 3.41 -8.08
N ASP A 151 6.27 4.16 -8.75
CA ASP A 151 4.94 4.52 -8.27
C ASP A 151 4.07 3.28 -8.00
N ASP A 152 4.10 2.27 -8.87
CA ASP A 152 3.34 1.01 -8.69
C ASP A 152 3.80 0.24 -7.44
N VAL A 153 5.11 0.08 -7.24
CA VAL A 153 5.68 -0.63 -6.07
C VAL A 153 5.32 0.12 -4.78
N ILE A 154 5.48 1.45 -4.81
CA ILE A 154 5.14 2.38 -3.74
C ILE A 154 3.66 2.26 -3.36
N MET A 155 2.77 2.32 -4.35
CA MET A 155 1.32 2.15 -4.20
C MET A 155 0.96 0.82 -3.55
N GLN A 156 1.57 -0.28 -4.00
CA GLN A 156 1.28 -1.61 -3.46
C GLN A 156 1.76 -1.76 -2.02
N SER A 157 2.91 -1.19 -1.66
CA SER A 157 3.38 -1.14 -0.26
C SER A 157 2.45 -0.33 0.64
N ALA A 158 1.90 0.79 0.16
CA ALA A 158 0.88 1.54 0.90
C ALA A 158 -0.39 0.71 1.13
N CYS A 159 -0.81 -0.06 0.13
CA CYS A 159 -1.95 -0.97 0.23
C CYS A 159 -1.69 -2.10 1.23
N GLN A 160 -0.47 -2.63 1.31
CA GLN A 160 -0.08 -3.62 2.33
C GLN A 160 -0.22 -3.05 3.75
N ALA A 161 0.19 -1.80 3.97
CA ALA A 161 0.06 -1.15 5.28
C ALA A 161 -1.41 -0.99 5.70
N ILE A 162 -2.29 -0.57 4.78
CA ILE A 162 -3.74 -0.45 5.05
C ILE A 162 -4.40 -1.83 5.22
N ALA A 163 -3.96 -2.84 4.47
CA ALA A 163 -4.39 -4.23 4.65
C ALA A 163 -4.04 -4.76 6.04
N ALA A 164 -2.83 -4.47 6.55
CA ALA A 164 -2.46 -4.81 7.92
C ALA A 164 -3.39 -4.12 8.94
N ALA A 165 -3.70 -2.84 8.75
CA ALA A 165 -4.64 -2.12 9.60
C ALA A 165 -6.08 -2.69 9.53
N PHE A 166 -6.53 -3.17 8.37
CA PHE A 166 -7.81 -3.87 8.24
C PHE A 166 -7.81 -5.19 9.01
N ASN A 167 -6.71 -5.95 8.94
CA ASN A 167 -6.58 -7.23 9.63
C ASN A 167 -6.51 -7.07 11.16
N ASP A 168 -6.06 -5.92 11.68
CA ASP A 168 -6.08 -5.59 13.12
C ASP A 168 -7.50 -5.50 13.71
N TYR A 169 -8.53 -5.39 12.86
CA TYR A 169 -9.94 -5.49 13.24
C TYR A 169 -10.44 -6.93 13.36
N GLU A 170 -9.57 -7.93 13.11
CA GLU A 170 -9.88 -9.36 13.16
C GLU A 170 -11.13 -9.71 12.33
N PRO A 171 -11.17 -9.32 11.03
CA PRO A 171 -12.27 -9.69 10.15
C PRO A 171 -12.37 -11.21 10.00
N ALA A 172 -13.54 -11.71 9.60
CA ALA A 172 -13.72 -13.14 9.32
C ALA A 172 -12.75 -13.68 8.25
N LYS A 173 -12.28 -12.80 7.36
CA LYS A 173 -11.23 -13.07 6.38
C LYS A 173 -10.25 -11.91 6.36
N GLU A 174 -8.98 -12.22 6.59
CA GLU A 174 -7.88 -11.28 6.38
C GLU A 174 -7.68 -11.01 4.88
N VAL A 175 -7.10 -9.86 4.57
CA VAL A 175 -6.70 -9.48 3.22
C VAL A 175 -5.20 -9.24 3.17
N ARG A 176 -4.55 -9.58 2.05
CA ARG A 176 -3.11 -9.35 1.87
C ARG A 176 -2.81 -8.92 0.45
N PHE A 177 -2.00 -7.87 0.29
CA PHE A 177 -1.41 -7.54 -1.01
C PHE A 177 -0.07 -8.26 -1.17
N VAL A 178 0.17 -8.87 -2.32
CA VAL A 178 1.45 -9.55 -2.60
C VAL A 178 2.60 -8.56 -2.60
N ASP A 179 3.82 -9.06 -2.34
CA ASP A 179 5.02 -8.23 -2.45
C ASP A 179 5.25 -7.80 -3.90
N ALA A 180 5.60 -6.52 -4.08
CA ALA A 180 5.99 -5.93 -5.35
C ALA A 180 7.41 -5.35 -5.27
N TYR A 181 8.13 -5.46 -6.38
CA TYR A 181 9.43 -4.82 -6.57
C TYR A 181 9.68 -4.63 -8.06
N MET A 182 10.79 -4.00 -8.43
CA MET A 182 11.18 -3.83 -9.82
C MET A 182 12.52 -4.49 -10.10
N ILE A 183 12.76 -4.84 -11.36
CA ILE A 183 14.06 -5.33 -11.85
C ILE A 183 14.56 -4.46 -12.99
N GLN A 184 15.86 -4.22 -13.03
CA GLN A 184 16.56 -3.69 -14.19
C GLN A 184 17.29 -4.83 -14.89
N ARG A 185 16.97 -5.07 -16.16
CA ARG A 185 17.69 -6.04 -16.98
C ARG A 185 18.95 -5.40 -17.53
N GLU A 186 20.03 -6.18 -17.68
CA GLU A 186 21.29 -5.72 -18.29
C GLU A 186 21.24 -5.79 -19.83
N ASP A 187 20.07 -5.52 -20.41
CA ASP A 187 19.91 -5.43 -21.86
C ASP A 187 20.46 -4.09 -22.41
N LYS A 188 20.51 -3.94 -23.74
CA LYS A 188 21.04 -2.73 -24.39
C LYS A 188 20.35 -1.43 -23.95
N GLN A 189 19.11 -1.52 -23.46
CA GLN A 189 18.28 -0.38 -23.07
C GLN A 189 18.16 -0.22 -21.55
N LYS A 190 18.73 -1.14 -20.77
CA LYS A 190 18.55 -1.26 -19.32
C LYS A 190 17.08 -1.21 -18.89
N SER A 191 16.25 -2.04 -19.54
CA SER A 191 14.79 -1.98 -19.37
C SER A 191 14.33 -2.32 -17.94
N TRP A 192 13.30 -1.59 -17.47
CA TRP A 192 12.65 -1.78 -16.16
C TRP A 192 11.37 -2.60 -16.30
N TRP A 193 11.18 -3.52 -15.36
CA TRP A 193 10.00 -4.39 -15.28
C TRP A 193 9.53 -4.43 -13.83
N GLY A 194 8.21 -4.41 -13.62
CA GLY A 194 7.59 -4.69 -12.31
C GLY A 194 7.59 -6.19 -12.05
N VAL A 195 7.67 -6.60 -10.79
CA VAL A 195 7.69 -8.02 -10.40
C VAL A 195 6.85 -8.20 -9.14
N GLU A 196 6.06 -9.27 -9.12
CA GLU A 196 5.24 -9.66 -7.98
C GLU A 196 5.20 -11.17 -7.79
N SER A 197 4.65 -11.61 -6.67
CA SER A 197 4.44 -13.03 -6.39
C SER A 197 3.41 -13.64 -7.34
N TYR A 198 3.68 -14.86 -7.82
CA TYR A 198 2.69 -15.60 -8.62
C TYR A 198 1.54 -16.08 -7.74
N LEU A 199 0.31 -15.75 -8.14
CA LEU A 199 -0.91 -16.21 -7.47
C LEU A 199 -1.48 -17.44 -8.18
N GLN A 200 -1.42 -18.60 -7.50
CA GLN A 200 -1.99 -19.83 -8.02
C GLN A 200 -3.50 -19.90 -7.74
N GLY A 201 -4.31 -19.89 -8.78
CA GLY A 201 -5.76 -20.12 -8.68
C GLY A 201 -6.58 -19.27 -9.66
N LYS A 202 -7.88 -19.16 -9.41
CA LYS A 202 -8.80 -18.37 -10.24
C LYS A 202 -8.63 -16.88 -9.91
N TYR A 203 -8.08 -16.12 -10.85
CA TYR A 203 -7.96 -14.68 -10.74
C TYR A 203 -9.34 -14.01 -10.91
N VAL A 204 -9.70 -13.11 -10.00
CA VAL A 204 -10.98 -12.38 -10.00
C VAL A 204 -10.73 -10.90 -9.71
N LYS A 205 -11.34 -10.04 -10.52
CA LYS A 205 -11.45 -8.59 -10.25
C LYS A 205 -12.76 -8.32 -9.53
N HIS A 206 -12.69 -7.79 -8.31
CA HIS A 206 -13.84 -7.59 -7.41
C HIS A 206 -14.47 -6.21 -7.52
N ASN A 207 -13.67 -5.18 -7.73
CA ASN A 207 -14.12 -3.86 -8.17
C ASN A 207 -13.09 -3.26 -9.14
N ASN A 208 -13.41 -2.14 -9.78
CA ASN A 208 -12.44 -1.38 -10.55
C ASN A 208 -12.16 0.00 -9.93
N ASN A 209 -11.33 0.79 -10.60
CA ASN A 209 -11.05 2.18 -10.25
C ASN A 209 -12.14 3.20 -10.63
N PHE A 210 -13.27 2.78 -11.21
CA PHE A 210 -14.34 3.69 -11.64
C PHE A 210 -15.72 3.01 -11.58
N GLY A 211 -16.17 2.73 -10.35
CA GLY A 211 -17.56 2.37 -10.04
C GLY A 211 -18.03 0.95 -10.39
N PHE A 212 -17.27 0.14 -11.14
CA PHE A 212 -17.63 -1.25 -11.40
C PHE A 212 -17.45 -2.11 -10.14
N VAL A 213 -18.47 -2.93 -9.87
CA VAL A 213 -18.45 -3.97 -8.84
C VAL A 213 -18.78 -5.31 -9.51
N ASN A 214 -17.99 -6.34 -9.21
CA ASN A 214 -18.24 -7.68 -9.70
C ASN A 214 -19.62 -8.17 -9.26
N PRO A 215 -20.45 -8.78 -10.13
CA PRO A 215 -21.78 -9.29 -9.78
C PRO A 215 -21.81 -10.30 -8.62
N GLU A 216 -20.72 -11.04 -8.36
CA GLU A 216 -20.62 -11.93 -7.19
C GLU A 216 -20.60 -11.15 -5.87
N GLN A 217 -20.27 -9.85 -5.90
CA GLN A 217 -20.28 -8.88 -4.80
C GLN A 217 -19.78 -9.44 -3.46
N ARG A 218 -18.62 -10.11 -3.46
CA ARG A 218 -18.01 -10.60 -2.22
C ARG A 218 -17.87 -9.44 -1.21
N ASN A 219 -18.32 -9.68 0.03
CA ASN A 219 -18.34 -8.67 1.09
C ASN A 219 -16.95 -8.10 1.42
N THR A 220 -15.93 -8.96 1.56
CA THR A 220 -14.59 -8.58 2.03
C THR A 220 -13.90 -7.54 1.13
N PRO A 221 -13.79 -7.72 -0.20
CA PRO A 221 -13.23 -6.69 -1.09
C PRO A 221 -13.90 -5.32 -0.98
N GLN A 222 -15.25 -5.26 -0.96
CA GLN A 222 -15.96 -3.99 -0.90
C GLN A 222 -15.85 -3.32 0.47
N ALA A 223 -15.90 -4.12 1.53
CA ALA A 223 -15.68 -3.63 2.89
C ALA A 223 -14.25 -3.12 3.08
N PHE A 224 -13.25 -3.75 2.46
CA PHE A 224 -11.87 -3.28 2.50
C PHE A 224 -11.69 -1.93 1.78
N THR A 225 -12.25 -1.77 0.58
CA THR A 225 -12.23 -0.46 -0.11
C THR A 225 -12.89 0.62 0.74
N HIS A 226 -14.07 0.37 1.30
CA HIS A 226 -14.75 1.32 2.18
C HIS A 226 -13.94 1.61 3.46
N PHE A 227 -13.38 0.57 4.09
CA PHE A 227 -12.51 0.71 5.26
C PHE A 227 -11.31 1.61 4.96
N SER A 228 -10.67 1.48 3.80
CA SER A 228 -9.51 2.32 3.44
C SER A 228 -9.87 3.81 3.40
N TYR A 229 -11.08 4.16 2.94
CA TYR A 229 -11.59 5.52 2.96
C TYR A 229 -11.79 6.04 4.38
N GLU A 230 -12.55 5.31 5.20
CA GLU A 230 -12.85 5.69 6.57
C GLU A 230 -11.60 5.73 7.47
N HIS A 231 -10.73 4.71 7.36
CA HIS A 231 -9.50 4.60 8.13
C HIS A 231 -8.51 5.73 7.84
N THR A 232 -8.54 6.27 6.62
CA THR A 232 -7.69 7.41 6.24
C THR A 232 -8.40 8.76 6.43
N GLY A 233 -9.59 8.79 7.01
CA GLY A 233 -10.37 10.02 7.19
C GLY A 233 -10.77 10.68 5.87
N GLY A 234 -11.07 9.86 4.84
CA GLY A 234 -11.45 10.30 3.51
C GLY A 234 -10.29 10.78 2.63
N LYS A 235 -9.04 10.67 3.09
CA LYS A 235 -7.85 11.14 2.34
C LYS A 235 -7.53 10.26 1.14
N LEU A 236 -7.80 8.96 1.24
CA LEU A 236 -7.51 7.97 0.19
C LEU A 236 -8.56 6.86 0.15
N MET A 237 -8.72 6.24 -1.02
CA MET A 237 -9.48 5.01 -1.19
C MET A 237 -8.69 4.00 -2.04
N ILE A 238 -8.58 2.75 -1.57
CA ILE A 238 -7.99 1.64 -2.34
C ILE A 238 -9.09 0.93 -3.13
N VAL A 239 -8.95 0.95 -4.45
CA VAL A 239 -9.84 0.33 -5.44
C VAL A 239 -9.03 -0.63 -6.33
N ASP A 240 -9.65 -1.11 -7.42
CA ASP A 240 -9.07 -2.17 -8.27
C ASP A 240 -8.68 -3.41 -7.44
N ILE A 241 -9.56 -3.83 -6.51
CA ILE A 241 -9.32 -5.02 -5.69
C ILE A 241 -9.44 -6.25 -6.58
N GLN A 242 -8.32 -6.93 -6.80
CA GLN A 242 -8.23 -8.08 -7.69
C GLN A 242 -7.14 -9.06 -7.26
N GLY A 243 -7.33 -10.34 -7.54
CA GLY A 243 -6.36 -11.39 -7.19
C GLY A 243 -7.00 -12.78 -7.06
N VAL A 244 -6.45 -13.61 -6.19
CA VAL A 244 -6.93 -14.99 -5.94
C VAL A 244 -7.31 -15.14 -4.48
N GLY A 245 -8.58 -15.48 -4.22
CA GLY A 245 -9.09 -15.52 -2.85
C GLY A 245 -9.07 -14.14 -2.21
N ASP A 246 -8.36 -13.98 -1.10
CA ASP A 246 -8.17 -12.70 -0.40
C ASP A 246 -6.70 -12.22 -0.46
N TYR A 247 -5.91 -12.80 -1.37
CA TYR A 247 -4.60 -12.31 -1.80
C TYR A 247 -4.77 -11.44 -3.04
N TYR A 248 -4.47 -10.16 -2.90
CA TYR A 248 -4.68 -9.13 -3.91
C TYR A 248 -3.36 -8.64 -4.51
N THR A 249 -3.46 -8.05 -5.70
CA THR A 249 -2.33 -7.46 -6.42
C THR A 249 -2.81 -6.38 -7.39
N ASP A 250 -1.91 -5.53 -7.88
CA ASP A 250 -2.24 -4.42 -8.78
C ASP A 250 -3.43 -3.56 -8.29
N PRO A 251 -3.39 -3.04 -7.05
CA PRO A 251 -4.41 -2.09 -6.62
C PRO A 251 -4.29 -0.77 -7.38
N GLN A 252 -5.32 0.07 -7.25
CA GLN A 252 -5.25 1.49 -7.56
C GLN A 252 -5.64 2.29 -6.32
N ILE A 253 -4.98 3.42 -6.13
CA ILE A 253 -5.29 4.37 -5.07
C ILE A 253 -5.92 5.62 -5.68
N HIS A 254 -7.07 6.04 -5.14
CA HIS A 254 -7.59 7.39 -5.30
C HIS A 254 -7.18 8.25 -4.11
N THR A 255 -6.82 9.51 -4.34
CA THR A 255 -6.59 10.50 -3.27
C THR A 255 -7.56 11.65 -3.39
N HIS A 256 -8.01 12.24 -2.29
CA HIS A 256 -9.01 13.32 -2.33
C HIS A 256 -8.59 14.47 -3.28
N ASN A 257 -7.29 14.79 -3.33
CA ASN A 257 -6.74 15.85 -4.18
C ASN A 257 -6.30 15.39 -5.58
N GLY A 258 -6.50 14.12 -5.93
CA GLY A 258 -6.13 13.53 -7.24
C GLY A 258 -4.64 13.50 -7.54
N LYS A 259 -3.76 13.67 -6.53
CA LYS A 259 -2.30 13.69 -6.72
C LYS A 259 -1.65 12.38 -6.27
N GLY A 260 -0.60 11.98 -7.00
CA GLY A 260 0.19 10.77 -6.71
C GLY A 260 -0.48 9.49 -7.20
N PHE A 261 0.20 8.36 -7.03
CA PHE A 261 -0.31 7.01 -7.32
C PHE A 261 -0.71 6.76 -8.79
N GLY A 262 0.04 7.36 -9.72
CA GLY A 262 -0.09 7.09 -11.15
C GLY A 262 -1.35 7.66 -11.81
N VAL A 263 -1.48 7.39 -13.11
CA VAL A 263 -2.54 7.94 -13.98
C VAL A 263 -3.93 7.36 -13.71
N GLY A 264 -4.02 6.25 -12.96
CA GLY A 264 -5.29 5.63 -12.59
C GLY A 264 -5.96 6.27 -11.37
N ASN A 265 -5.29 7.22 -10.70
CA ASN A 265 -5.88 8.02 -9.63
C ASN A 265 -6.87 9.03 -10.21
N MET A 266 -8.16 8.77 -9.98
CA MET A 266 -9.28 9.59 -10.46
C MET A 266 -9.80 10.55 -9.40
N GLY A 267 -9.03 10.77 -8.33
CA GLY A 267 -9.33 11.75 -7.32
C GLY A 267 -10.65 11.49 -6.57
N GLN A 268 -11.31 12.58 -6.17
CA GLN A 268 -12.64 12.53 -5.55
C GLN A 268 -13.70 11.89 -6.46
N GLU A 269 -13.62 12.09 -7.77
CA GLU A 269 -14.59 11.53 -8.72
C GLU A 269 -14.57 10.00 -8.69
N GLY A 270 -13.38 9.39 -8.69
CA GLY A 270 -13.24 7.94 -8.56
C GLY A 270 -13.77 7.40 -7.22
N MET A 271 -13.65 8.17 -6.13
CA MET A 271 -14.21 7.82 -4.83
C MET A 271 -15.74 7.89 -4.84
N ASP A 272 -16.29 8.94 -5.44
CA ASP A 272 -17.73 9.15 -5.56
C ASP A 272 -18.38 8.05 -6.39
N GLU A 273 -17.73 7.62 -7.48
CA GLU A 273 -18.18 6.51 -8.33
C GLU A 273 -18.18 5.17 -7.59
N PHE A 274 -17.18 4.90 -6.75
CA PHE A 274 -17.21 3.73 -5.87
C PHE A 274 -18.42 3.78 -4.93
N PHE A 275 -18.65 4.91 -4.25
CA PHE A 275 -19.78 5.04 -3.33
C PHE A 275 -21.14 5.07 -4.03
N ALA A 276 -21.20 5.45 -5.31
CA ALA A 276 -22.41 5.38 -6.10
C ALA A 276 -22.87 3.93 -6.35
N SER A 277 -21.96 2.96 -6.35
CA SER A 277 -22.27 1.54 -6.55
C SER A 277 -22.10 0.66 -5.30
N HIS A 278 -21.49 1.18 -4.24
CA HIS A 278 -21.21 0.45 -3.00
C HIS A 278 -22.44 0.29 -2.10
N TRP A 279 -22.67 -0.92 -1.62
CA TRP A 279 -23.64 -1.24 -0.59
C TRP A 279 -22.93 -1.74 0.67
N CYS A 280 -23.14 -1.06 1.81
CA CYS A 280 -22.60 -1.52 3.09
C CYS A 280 -23.09 -2.94 3.45
N ASN A 281 -22.14 -3.84 3.72
CA ASN A 281 -22.41 -5.21 4.14
C ASN A 281 -22.09 -5.44 5.63
N ASP A 282 -22.26 -6.68 6.10
CA ASP A 282 -22.07 -7.05 7.51
C ASP A 282 -20.66 -6.74 8.05
N ILE A 283 -19.63 -6.76 7.19
CA ILE A 283 -18.26 -6.42 7.58
C ILE A 283 -18.14 -4.92 7.83
N CYS A 284 -18.70 -4.08 6.93
CA CYS A 284 -18.74 -2.63 7.12
C CYS A 284 -19.43 -2.27 8.45
N GLN A 285 -20.53 -2.97 8.77
CA GLN A 285 -21.29 -2.77 10.00
C GLN A 285 -20.51 -3.25 11.23
N GLY A 286 -19.86 -4.42 11.16
CA GLY A 286 -19.03 -4.97 12.22
C GLY A 286 -17.85 -4.06 12.57
N MET A 287 -17.29 -3.37 11.57
CA MET A 287 -16.22 -2.38 11.72
C MET A 287 -16.72 -0.97 12.09
N LEU A 288 -18.04 -0.76 12.19
CA LEU A 288 -18.67 0.53 12.52
C LEU A 288 -18.30 1.66 11.53
N LEU A 289 -18.11 1.32 10.26
CA LEU A 289 -17.89 2.30 9.20
C LEU A 289 -19.14 3.17 9.01
N GLU A 290 -18.96 4.41 8.52
CA GLU A 290 -20.10 5.27 8.19
C GLU A 290 -21.02 4.56 7.19
N PHE A 291 -22.34 4.62 7.39
CA PHE A 291 -23.24 3.89 6.50
C PHE A 291 -23.30 4.54 5.13
N LYS A 292 -22.95 3.79 4.08
CA LYS A 292 -23.01 4.20 2.67
C LYS A 292 -23.89 3.23 1.87
N CYS A 293 -24.67 3.77 0.93
CA CYS A 293 -25.61 3.07 0.07
C CYS A 293 -25.80 3.86 -1.24
N PRO A 294 -26.07 3.22 -2.40
CA PRO A 294 -26.23 3.92 -3.68
C PRO A 294 -27.36 4.96 -3.64
N LYS A 295 -27.10 6.16 -4.21
CA LYS A 295 -28.02 7.32 -4.18
C LYS A 295 -29.43 7.03 -4.74
N ASN A 296 -29.57 6.03 -5.61
CA ASN A 296 -30.83 5.65 -6.26
C ASN A 296 -31.43 4.34 -5.73
N ALA A 297 -30.82 3.72 -4.72
CA ALA A 297 -31.50 2.68 -3.98
C ALA A 297 -32.66 3.36 -3.24
N ALA A 298 -33.90 3.07 -3.65
CA ALA A 298 -35.08 3.46 -2.89
C ALA A 298 -34.77 3.17 -1.42
N SER A 299 -35.06 4.14 -0.54
CA SER A 299 -34.93 4.01 0.91
C SER A 299 -35.92 2.95 1.41
N GLN A 300 -35.77 1.70 0.98
CA GLN A 300 -36.47 0.57 1.51
C GLN A 300 -35.82 0.32 2.85
N ASP A 301 -36.40 0.93 3.88
CA ASP A 301 -36.37 0.54 5.28
C ASP A 301 -35.31 -0.52 5.61
N TRP A 302 -34.02 -0.16 5.49
CA TRP A 302 -32.96 -0.90 6.15
C TRP A 302 -33.08 -0.54 7.62
N LYS A 303 -34.06 -1.17 8.27
CA LYS A 303 -34.05 -1.29 9.72
C LYS A 303 -32.71 -1.93 10.01
N ARG A 304 -31.88 -1.23 10.77
CA ARG A 304 -30.70 -1.76 11.46
C ARG A 304 -31.14 -3.05 12.16
N THR A 305 -31.13 -4.17 11.44
CA THR A 305 -31.56 -5.46 11.96
C THR A 305 -30.49 -5.78 12.98
N GLY A 306 -30.86 -5.65 14.25
CA GLY A 306 -29.97 -5.68 15.40
C GLY A 306 -29.38 -7.06 15.67
N THR A 307 -28.91 -7.77 14.63
CA THR A 307 -27.92 -8.82 14.79
C THR A 307 -26.57 -8.14 14.91
N THR A 308 -26.25 -7.74 16.14
CA THR A 308 -24.89 -7.38 16.53
C THR A 308 -23.95 -8.48 16.07
N TRP A 309 -22.95 -8.14 15.27
CA TRP A 309 -21.81 -9.01 15.06
C TRP A 309 -21.12 -9.18 16.43
N ASP A 310 -21.23 -10.37 17.01
CA ASP A 310 -20.62 -10.75 18.30
C ASP A 310 -19.12 -11.07 18.17
N GLY A 311 -18.44 -10.50 17.17
CA GLY A 311 -17.00 -10.58 17.11
C GLY A 311 -16.35 -9.79 18.24
N PRO A 312 -15.15 -10.19 18.69
CA PRO A 312 -14.60 -9.77 19.97
C PRO A 312 -14.30 -8.27 19.99
N ALA A 313 -15.27 -7.53 20.55
CA ALA A 313 -15.13 -6.25 21.24
C ALA A 313 -14.14 -5.25 20.63
N ASN A 314 -14.59 -4.33 19.77
CA ASN A 314 -13.79 -3.11 19.55
C ASN A 314 -14.54 -1.84 19.12
N LYS A 315 -15.57 -1.45 19.90
CA LYS A 315 -15.95 -0.02 19.99
C LYS A 315 -14.81 0.88 20.49
N ALA A 316 -13.77 0.31 21.12
CA ALA A 316 -12.58 1.02 21.59
C ALA A 316 -11.53 1.22 20.47
N LYS A 317 -11.18 0.19 19.66
CA LYS A 317 -10.24 0.35 18.52
C LYS A 317 -10.81 1.23 17.39
N ALA A 318 -12.11 1.19 17.11
CA ALA A 318 -12.72 2.08 16.11
C ALA A 318 -12.61 3.58 16.48
N LYS A 319 -12.39 3.90 17.76
CA LYS A 319 -12.11 5.27 18.25
C LYS A 319 -10.62 5.62 18.28
N GLU A 320 -9.74 4.63 18.26
CA GLU A 320 -8.31 4.79 17.99
C GLU A 320 -8.05 4.59 16.51
N VAL A 321 -8.69 5.40 15.65
CA VAL A 321 -8.14 5.61 14.30
C VAL A 321 -6.81 6.34 14.53
N LYS A 322 -5.73 5.58 14.67
CA LYS A 322 -4.38 6.13 14.61
C LYS A 322 -4.31 6.93 13.32
N GLU A 323 -3.97 8.20 13.45
CA GLU A 323 -3.80 9.11 12.33
C GLU A 323 -2.86 8.44 11.30
N PHE A 324 -3.42 7.94 10.20
CA PHE A 324 -2.65 7.29 9.15
C PHE A 324 -1.90 8.39 8.40
N LYS A 325 -0.66 8.67 8.83
CA LYS A 325 0.22 9.71 8.25
C LYS A 325 0.82 9.24 6.93
N MET A 326 -0.02 9.03 5.93
CA MET A 326 0.39 8.63 4.58
C MET A 326 1.07 9.76 3.79
N PHE A 327 0.92 11.02 4.19
CA PHE A 327 1.49 12.16 3.45
C PHE A 327 3.03 12.25 3.52
N ASP A 328 3.67 11.37 4.27
CA ASP A 328 5.13 11.19 4.24
C ASP A 328 5.65 10.57 2.93
N TYR A 329 4.78 10.23 1.98
CA TYR A 329 5.06 9.29 0.88
C TYR A 329 5.44 9.90 -0.47
N VAL A 330 5.37 11.22 -0.63
CA VAL A 330 6.08 11.89 -1.73
C VAL A 330 7.39 12.39 -1.16
N GLY A 331 8.49 11.68 -1.43
CA GLY A 331 9.81 12.19 -1.11
C GLY A 331 10.01 13.51 -1.84
N ASP A 332 9.81 14.63 -1.16
CA ASP A 332 10.07 15.94 -1.73
C ASP A 332 11.59 16.06 -1.94
N VAL A 333 12.02 16.01 -3.20
CA VAL A 333 13.34 16.48 -3.58
C VAL A 333 13.38 17.98 -3.25
N LYS A 334 14.51 18.46 -2.71
CA LYS A 334 14.74 19.89 -2.45
C LYS A 334 14.18 20.75 -3.58
N PRO A 335 13.34 21.76 -3.29
CA PRO A 335 12.70 22.54 -4.34
C PRO A 335 13.73 23.30 -5.17
N LYS A 336 13.74 23.12 -6.49
CA LYS A 336 14.58 23.93 -7.37
C LYS A 336 13.98 25.31 -7.55
N ALA A 337 14.76 26.35 -7.27
CA ALA A 337 14.37 27.73 -7.55
C ALA A 337 14.06 27.87 -9.05
N GLY A 338 12.79 28.15 -9.38
CA GLY A 338 12.31 28.28 -10.77
C GLY A 338 11.78 27.00 -11.43
N GLY A 339 11.73 25.87 -10.71
CA GLY A 339 11.35 24.56 -11.25
C GLY A 339 9.85 24.20 -11.30
N ALA A 340 8.94 25.08 -10.90
CA ALA A 340 7.50 24.80 -10.92
C ALA A 340 6.84 25.21 -12.25
N ARG A 341 5.93 24.37 -12.76
CA ARG A 341 5.12 24.67 -13.96
C ARG A 341 4.06 25.71 -13.62
N ALA A 342 3.65 26.51 -14.60
CA ALA A 342 2.66 27.58 -14.39
C ALA A 342 1.30 27.05 -13.90
N GLU A 343 0.90 25.87 -14.37
CA GLU A 343 -0.34 25.17 -13.99
C GLU A 343 -0.33 24.75 -12.51
N ASP A 344 0.81 24.23 -12.01
CA ASP A 344 1.00 23.83 -10.62
C ASP A 344 0.91 25.04 -9.66
N LEU A 345 1.41 26.20 -10.10
CA LEU A 345 1.37 27.46 -9.35
C LEU A 345 -0.03 28.07 -9.29
N ALA A 346 -0.79 27.98 -10.39
CA ALA A 346 -2.16 28.46 -10.46
C ALA A 346 -3.08 27.71 -9.48
N LEU A 347 -2.92 26.39 -9.37
CA LEU A 347 -3.66 25.55 -8.41
C LEU A 347 -3.36 25.90 -6.94
N LEU A 348 -2.12 26.31 -6.65
CA LEU A 348 -1.73 26.73 -5.31
C LEU A 348 -2.15 28.17 -5.00
N GLY A 349 -2.60 28.94 -6.00
CA GLY A 349 -2.96 30.35 -5.81
C GLY A 349 -1.74 31.25 -5.55
N ILE A 350 -0.55 30.85 -5.98
CA ILE A 350 0.70 31.63 -5.83
C ILE A 350 1.32 31.95 -7.18
N ASN A 351 1.99 33.08 -7.26
CA ASN A 351 2.75 33.43 -8.45
C ASN A 351 4.19 32.89 -8.40
N LYS A 352 4.87 32.88 -9.55
CA LYS A 352 6.24 32.38 -9.68
C LYS A 352 7.24 33.11 -8.77
N ARG A 353 7.05 34.40 -8.50
CA ARG A 353 7.93 35.16 -7.59
C ARG A 353 7.78 34.69 -6.14
N GLN A 354 6.54 34.50 -5.68
CA GLN A 354 6.24 33.96 -4.35
C GLN A 354 6.81 32.55 -4.19
N TYR A 355 6.62 31.69 -5.18
CA TYR A 355 7.20 30.34 -5.16
C TYR A 355 8.73 30.36 -5.05
N VAL A 356 9.41 31.18 -5.86
CA VAL A 356 10.87 31.28 -5.83
C VAL A 356 11.37 31.78 -4.47
N ALA A 357 10.70 32.77 -3.88
CA ALA A 357 11.05 33.28 -2.56
C ALA A 357 10.89 32.21 -1.47
N LEU A 358 9.76 31.49 -1.46
CA LEU A 358 9.49 30.40 -0.51
C LEU A 358 10.46 29.22 -0.69
N ALA A 359 10.75 28.84 -1.94
CA ALA A 359 11.71 27.77 -2.24
C ALA A 359 13.13 28.15 -1.79
N SER A 360 13.55 29.40 -2.02
CA SER A 360 14.85 29.90 -1.56
C SER A 360 14.94 29.87 -0.03
N ALA A 361 13.94 30.44 0.65
CA ALA A 361 13.88 30.47 2.10
C ALA A 361 13.87 29.06 2.71
N PHE A 362 13.11 28.13 2.13
CA PHE A 362 13.07 26.75 2.58
C PHE A 362 14.43 26.04 2.39
N ASN A 363 15.06 26.21 1.23
CA ASN A 363 16.37 25.61 0.94
C ASN A 363 17.49 26.13 1.84
N GLU A 364 17.45 27.41 2.19
CA GLU A 364 18.43 28.01 3.11
C GLU A 364 18.30 27.44 4.53
N VAL A 365 17.09 27.05 4.93
CA VAL A 365 16.83 26.47 6.25
C VAL A 365 17.08 24.96 6.26
N ASP A 366 16.82 24.25 5.15
CA ASP A 366 17.12 22.82 4.98
C ASP A 366 18.59 22.62 4.60
N THR A 367 19.51 22.88 5.53
CA THR A 367 20.95 22.72 5.29
C THR A 367 21.34 21.27 5.02
N ALA A 368 20.55 20.30 5.51
CA ALA A 368 20.81 18.88 5.42
C ALA A 368 20.46 18.24 4.06
N GLY A 369 19.78 18.96 3.15
CA GLY A 369 19.48 18.39 1.83
C GLY A 369 18.28 17.47 1.80
N THR A 370 17.47 17.46 2.87
CA THR A 370 16.50 16.38 3.09
C THR A 370 15.17 16.60 2.38
N GLY A 371 14.85 17.84 2.01
CA GLY A 371 13.52 18.22 1.52
C GLY A 371 12.50 18.45 2.65
N PHE A 372 12.93 18.41 3.91
CA PHE A 372 12.08 18.51 5.10
C PHE A 372 12.61 19.55 6.09
N LEU A 373 11.70 20.20 6.81
CA LEU A 373 12.01 21.11 7.91
C LEU A 373 11.23 20.76 9.17
N GLN A 374 11.85 20.89 10.34
CA GLN A 374 11.16 20.82 11.62
C GLN A 374 10.16 21.97 11.76
N LYS A 375 9.02 21.74 12.43
CA LYS A 375 8.00 22.78 12.67
C LYS A 375 8.60 24.08 13.22
N GLY A 376 9.54 23.98 14.17
CA GLY A 376 10.22 25.14 14.76
C GLY A 376 11.12 25.92 13.79
N GLN A 377 11.49 25.33 12.65
CA GLN A 377 12.29 25.98 11.62
C GLN A 377 11.43 26.80 10.64
N LEU A 378 10.11 26.58 10.61
CA LEU A 378 9.21 27.25 9.65
C LEU A 378 9.00 28.72 9.94
N PHE A 379 9.20 29.14 11.20
CA PHE A 379 9.25 30.56 11.55
C PHE A 379 10.32 31.29 10.73
N HIS A 380 11.50 30.70 10.58
CA HIS A 380 12.61 31.30 9.84
C HIS A 380 12.32 31.36 8.33
N VAL A 381 11.58 30.38 7.80
CA VAL A 381 11.11 30.42 6.40
C VAL A 381 10.07 31.52 6.23
N PHE A 382 9.14 31.65 7.18
CA PHE A 382 8.09 32.67 7.18
C PHE A 382 8.64 34.09 7.26
N GLU A 383 9.58 34.36 8.17
CA GLU A 383 10.23 35.67 8.31
C GLU A 383 10.97 36.07 7.02
N LYS A 384 11.70 35.12 6.41
CA LYS A 384 12.43 35.36 5.15
C LYS A 384 11.51 35.61 3.96
N ALA A 385 10.30 35.06 3.97
CA ALA A 385 9.32 35.26 2.90
C ALA A 385 8.51 36.58 3.04
N HIS A 386 8.51 37.20 4.22
CA HIS A 386 7.70 38.40 4.54
C HIS A 386 8.51 39.68 4.80
N VAL A 387 9.69 39.80 4.19
CA VAL A 387 10.54 41.00 4.30
C VAL A 387 9.74 42.27 3.95
N GLY A 388 9.58 43.18 4.92
CA GLY A 388 8.95 44.50 4.73
C GLY A 388 7.51 44.66 5.24
N ARG A 389 6.88 43.64 5.85
CA ARG A 389 5.57 43.75 6.52
C ARG A 389 5.68 44.15 8.00
N SER A 390 4.61 44.65 8.61
CA SER A 390 4.62 44.98 10.05
C SER A 390 4.66 43.72 10.93
N LYS A 391 5.27 43.80 12.11
CA LYS A 391 5.42 42.65 13.04
C LYS A 391 4.08 42.09 13.55
N THR A 392 3.06 42.95 13.63
CA THR A 392 1.74 42.57 14.15
C THR A 392 0.95 41.76 13.12
N GLU A 393 0.96 42.16 11.85
CA GLU A 393 0.32 41.41 10.75
C GLU A 393 0.99 40.05 10.52
N GLN A 394 2.32 40.00 10.67
CA GLN A 394 3.09 38.76 10.57
C GLN A 394 2.72 37.74 11.66
N ALA A 395 2.40 38.19 12.88
CA ALA A 395 2.10 37.29 13.99
C ALA A 395 0.77 36.54 13.79
N GLU A 396 -0.28 37.22 13.31
CA GLU A 396 -1.59 36.61 13.08
C GLU A 396 -1.56 35.61 11.90
N GLU A 397 -0.87 35.95 10.81
CA GLU A 397 -0.70 35.04 9.67
C GLU A 397 0.15 33.82 10.04
N TYR A 398 1.18 34.00 10.87
CA TYR A 398 2.01 32.90 11.34
C TYR A 398 1.24 31.95 12.25
N VAL A 399 0.39 32.45 13.15
CA VAL A 399 -0.47 31.60 14.01
C VAL A 399 -1.41 30.75 13.16
N LYS A 400 -2.10 31.36 12.18
CA LYS A 400 -2.98 30.63 11.25
C LYS A 400 -2.22 29.60 10.41
N LEU A 401 -0.99 29.92 10.02
CA LEU A 401 -0.12 28.99 9.31
C LEU A 401 0.28 27.83 10.22
N CYS A 402 0.62 28.07 11.48
CA CYS A 402 0.94 27.03 12.46
C CYS A 402 -0.23 26.08 12.71
N GLU A 403 -1.46 26.60 12.82
CA GLU A 403 -2.67 25.78 12.97
C GLU A 403 -2.85 24.83 11.79
N ARG A 404 -2.60 25.31 10.55
CA ARG A 404 -2.65 24.46 9.37
C ARG A 404 -1.50 23.47 9.31
N ILE A 405 -0.28 23.89 9.65
CA ILE A 405 0.93 23.04 9.62
C ILE A 405 0.78 21.80 10.51
N ASP A 406 0.06 21.90 11.63
CA ASP A 406 -0.09 20.77 12.56
C ASP A 406 -0.75 19.54 11.92
N GLU A 407 -1.58 19.73 10.90
CA GLU A 407 -2.19 18.64 10.14
C GLU A 407 -1.25 18.01 9.08
N TYR A 408 -0.11 18.65 8.81
CA TYR A 408 0.81 18.34 7.70
C TYR A 408 2.23 18.00 8.16
N VAL A 409 2.48 17.91 9.47
CA VAL A 409 3.77 17.47 10.03
C VAL A 409 3.82 15.96 10.23
N ASP A 410 4.96 15.36 9.88
CA ASP A 410 5.25 13.94 10.05
C ASP A 410 5.36 13.54 11.53
N ALA A 411 5.52 12.24 11.80
CA ALA A 411 5.68 11.71 13.16
C ALA A 411 6.94 12.23 13.90
N LYS A 412 7.89 12.85 13.18
CA LYS A 412 9.12 13.47 13.71
C LYS A 412 9.01 15.00 13.80
N GLY A 413 7.81 15.56 13.58
CA GLY A 413 7.55 17.00 13.62
C GLY A 413 8.06 17.77 12.39
N ARG A 414 8.30 17.07 11.27
CA ARG A 414 8.86 17.66 10.05
C ARG A 414 7.80 17.87 8.99
N ILE A 415 7.92 18.92 8.19
CA ILE A 415 7.05 19.22 7.05
C ILE A 415 7.86 19.21 5.76
N SER A 416 7.25 18.75 4.67
CA SER A 416 7.83 18.81 3.33
C SER A 416 7.59 20.19 2.69
N PHE A 417 8.35 20.57 1.65
CA PHE A 417 8.13 21.85 0.98
C PHE A 417 6.75 21.95 0.32
N LYS A 418 6.27 20.86 -0.29
CA LYS A 418 4.95 20.81 -0.94
C LYS A 418 3.82 20.95 0.09
N ALA A 419 3.94 20.27 1.23
CA ALA A 419 2.99 20.39 2.33
C ALA A 419 3.00 21.81 2.94
N PHE A 420 4.19 22.40 3.08
CA PHE A 420 4.35 23.79 3.51
C PHE A 420 3.67 24.77 2.55
N LEU A 421 3.76 24.58 1.23
CA LEU A 421 3.08 25.44 0.25
C LEU A 421 1.55 25.37 0.35
N VAL A 422 0.98 24.18 0.55
CA VAL A 422 -0.46 23.99 0.80
C VAL A 422 -0.90 24.75 2.05
N CYS A 423 -0.14 24.59 3.14
CA CYS A 423 -0.38 25.33 4.37
C CYS A 423 -0.20 26.84 4.19
N TRP A 424 0.77 27.29 3.38
CA TRP A 424 1.04 28.70 3.14
C TRP A 424 -0.13 29.40 2.46
N THR A 425 -0.73 28.75 1.47
CA THR A 425 -1.76 29.35 0.62
C THR A 425 -3.16 29.19 1.19
N GLY A 426 -3.35 28.26 2.12
CA GLY A 426 -4.67 27.95 2.69
C GLY A 426 -5.60 27.22 1.71
N ASN A 427 -5.07 26.78 0.57
CA ASN A 427 -5.78 25.97 -0.41
C ASN A 427 -5.45 24.50 -0.13
N ALA A 428 -6.38 23.79 0.53
CA ALA A 428 -6.28 22.37 0.85
C ALA A 428 -6.43 21.48 -0.40
#